data_AF-A0A3C0L4R0-F1
#
_entry.id   AF-A0A3C0L4R0-F1
#
_cell.length_a   1.000
_cell.length_b   1.000
_cell.length_c   1.000
_cell.angle_alpha   90.00
_cell.angle_beta   90.00
_cell.angle_gamma   90.00
#
_symmetry.space_group_name_H-M   'P 1'
#
loop_
_entity.id
_entity.type
_entity.pdbx_description
1 polymer ?
#
loop_
_entity_poly.entity_id
_entity_poly.type
_entity_poly.pdbx_seq_one_letter_code
_entity_poly.pdbx_strand_id
1 'polypeptide(L)'
;LRLGEFDVLVGINLLREGLDMPEVSLVAILDADKEGFLRSDRSLIQTIGRAARNLQGKAILYGDKITNSMRRAMDETDRRREKQEAFNTLHGIEPVSISSDISDVMEGARVVGKKGSKGKGDRSGRSKRQQAADEVLVAPDQVEKNIVALEKEMFSLAKDLEFEAAAQVRDRIEQLREQFVRN
;
A
#
# COMPACT_ATOMS: atom_id res chain seq x y z
N LEU A 1 -5.46 5.03 -2.66
CA LEU A 1 -5.86 4.78 -4.06
C LEU A 1 -6.76 3.55 -4.14
N ARG A 2 -6.30 2.35 -3.75
CA ARG A 2 -7.16 1.15 -3.73
C ARG A 2 -8.19 1.11 -2.58
N LEU A 3 -7.80 1.43 -1.35
CA LEU A 3 -8.73 1.57 -0.20
C LEU A 3 -9.39 2.97 -0.12
N GLY A 4 -9.15 3.86 -1.09
CA GLY A 4 -9.67 5.23 -1.08
C GLY A 4 -9.01 6.21 -0.08
N GLU A 5 -8.06 5.77 0.76
CA GLU A 5 -7.43 6.65 1.78
C GLU A 5 -6.48 7.73 1.23
N PHE A 6 -6.07 7.60 -0.02
CA PHE A 6 -5.11 8.52 -0.67
C PHE A 6 -5.48 8.70 -2.14
N ASP A 7 -5.51 9.93 -2.65
CA ASP A 7 -5.81 10.23 -4.06
C ASP A 7 -4.55 10.35 -4.93
N VAL A 8 -3.41 10.64 -4.32
CA VAL A 8 -2.15 10.90 -5.02
C VAL A 8 -1.01 10.14 -4.35
N LEU A 9 -0.16 9.52 -5.17
CA LEU A 9 1.10 8.91 -4.73
C LEU A 9 2.26 9.63 -5.45
N VAL A 10 3.22 10.13 -4.67
CA VAL A 10 4.43 10.79 -5.18
C VAL A 10 5.64 9.91 -4.90
N GLY A 11 6.48 9.67 -5.90
CA GLY A 11 7.67 8.85 -5.75
C GLY A 11 8.70 9.08 -6.86
N ILE A 12 9.96 8.83 -6.54
CA ILE A 12 11.10 9.02 -7.46
C ILE A 12 11.17 7.86 -8.47
N ASN A 13 10.88 6.65 -8.02
CA ASN A 13 10.91 5.45 -8.83
C ASN A 13 9.65 4.61 -8.59
N LEU A 14 8.61 4.88 -9.39
CA LEU A 14 7.36 4.12 -9.37
C LEU A 14 7.46 2.80 -10.19
N LEU A 15 8.67 2.40 -10.58
CA LEU A 15 8.94 1.22 -11.41
C LEU A 15 8.97 -0.10 -10.64
N ARG A 16 8.54 -0.14 -9.37
CA ARG A 16 8.50 -1.42 -8.64
C ARG A 16 7.50 -2.38 -9.31
N GLU A 17 7.94 -3.62 -9.48
CA GLU A 17 7.05 -4.74 -9.79
C GLU A 17 5.92 -4.75 -8.74
N GLY A 18 4.67 -4.82 -9.21
CA GLY A 18 3.50 -4.85 -8.33
C GLY A 18 2.69 -3.56 -8.22
N LEU A 19 3.12 -2.42 -8.80
CA LEU A 19 2.24 -1.25 -8.94
C LEU A 19 1.29 -1.44 -10.14
N ASP A 20 0.32 -2.33 -9.95
CA ASP A 20 -0.81 -2.56 -10.83
C ASP A 20 -2.06 -1.93 -10.21
N MET A 21 -2.47 -0.77 -10.70
CA MET A 21 -3.58 -0.01 -10.14
C MET A 21 -4.52 0.45 -11.25
N PRO A 22 -5.58 -0.31 -11.56
CA PRO A 22 -6.61 0.08 -12.53
C PRO A 22 -7.27 1.44 -12.22
N GLU A 23 -7.21 1.86 -10.96
CA GLU A 23 -7.78 3.12 -10.46
C GLU A 23 -6.96 4.35 -10.86
N VAL A 24 -5.70 4.17 -11.29
CA VAL A 24 -4.82 5.29 -11.68
C VAL A 24 -5.13 5.72 -13.11
N SER A 25 -5.82 6.86 -13.24
CA SER A 25 -6.12 7.48 -14.54
C SER A 25 -5.05 8.47 -15.00
N LEU A 26 -4.19 8.97 -14.11
CA LEU A 26 -3.19 9.98 -14.43
C LEU A 26 -1.81 9.65 -13.86
N VAL A 27 -0.80 9.75 -14.72
CA VAL A 27 0.62 9.71 -14.35
C VAL A 27 1.27 11.03 -14.73
N ALA A 28 1.83 11.75 -13.76
CA ALA A 28 2.59 12.97 -13.99
C ALA A 28 4.09 12.72 -13.80
N ILE A 29 4.89 13.00 -14.82
CA ILE A 29 6.35 12.88 -14.78
C ILE A 29 6.93 14.28 -14.76
N LEU A 30 7.38 14.71 -13.59
CA LEU A 30 8.10 15.98 -13.42
C LEU A 30 9.54 15.84 -13.94
N ASP A 31 10.11 16.92 -14.46
CA ASP A 31 11.47 16.96 -14.99
C ASP A 31 11.73 15.85 -16.01
N ALA A 32 10.78 15.66 -16.93
CA ALA A 32 10.82 14.62 -17.96
C ALA A 32 11.97 14.83 -18.95
N ASP A 33 12.44 16.08 -19.10
CA ASP A 33 13.52 16.48 -20.01
C ASP A 33 14.94 16.34 -19.40
N LYS A 34 15.04 15.97 -18.11
CA LYS A 34 16.31 15.76 -17.41
C LYS A 34 16.77 14.33 -17.63
N GLU A 35 17.51 14.11 -18.73
CA GLU A 35 18.00 12.78 -19.08
C GLU A 35 18.87 12.15 -17.98
N GLY A 36 18.82 10.82 -17.90
CA GLY A 36 19.44 10.03 -16.85
C GLY A 36 18.72 8.70 -16.71
N PHE A 37 19.09 7.90 -15.71
CA PHE A 37 18.50 6.56 -15.52
C PHE A 37 16.97 6.60 -15.45
N LEU A 38 16.40 7.48 -14.62
CA LEU A 38 14.95 7.60 -14.39
C LEU A 38 14.17 8.23 -15.56
N ARG A 39 14.86 8.79 -16.55
CA ARG A 39 14.28 9.47 -17.72
C ARG A 39 14.80 8.89 -19.03
N SER A 40 15.36 7.68 -18.97
CA SER A 40 15.64 6.88 -20.16
C SER A 40 14.33 6.53 -20.87
N ASP A 41 14.42 6.25 -22.17
CA ASP A 41 13.29 5.76 -22.97
C ASP A 41 12.56 4.59 -22.31
N ARG A 42 13.30 3.59 -21.81
CA ARG A 42 12.74 2.45 -21.10
C ARG A 42 11.99 2.86 -19.83
N SER A 43 12.58 3.72 -19.00
CA SER A 43 11.95 4.18 -17.77
C SER A 43 10.69 5.01 -18.02
N LEU A 44 10.72 5.87 -19.04
CA LEU A 44 9.55 6.66 -19.45
C LEU A 44 8.42 5.75 -19.94
N ILE A 45 8.70 4.79 -20.82
CA ILE A 45 7.70 3.82 -21.30
C ILE A 45 7.08 3.05 -20.14
N GLN A 46 7.88 2.56 -19.20
CA GLN A 46 7.37 1.83 -18.04
C GLN A 46 6.54 2.70 -17.08
N THR A 47 6.88 3.98 -16.98
CA THR A 47 6.15 4.95 -16.14
C THR A 47 4.82 5.31 -16.80
N ILE A 48 4.81 5.60 -18.10
CA ILE A 48 3.59 5.82 -18.90
C ILE A 48 2.66 4.61 -18.81
N GLY A 49 3.21 3.40 -18.88
CA GLY A 49 2.45 2.15 -18.81
C GLY A 49 1.65 1.96 -17.53
N ARG A 50 1.91 2.72 -16.46
CA ARG A 50 1.10 2.68 -15.23
C ARG A 50 -0.32 3.21 -15.45
N ALA A 51 -0.50 4.16 -16.37
CA ALA A 51 -1.82 4.68 -16.73
C ALA A 51 -2.58 3.74 -17.68
N ALA A 52 -1.92 2.78 -18.32
CA ALA A 52 -2.50 1.98 -19.41
C ALA A 52 -3.59 0.98 -18.96
N ARG A 53 -3.82 0.85 -17.65
CA ARG A 53 -4.85 -0.04 -17.09
C ARG A 53 -6.18 0.63 -16.81
N ASN A 54 -6.24 1.95 -17.00
CA ASN A 54 -7.44 2.74 -16.85
C ASN A 54 -7.95 3.19 -18.24
N LEU A 55 -9.27 3.16 -18.45
CA LEU A 55 -9.88 3.62 -19.71
C LEU A 55 -9.55 5.07 -20.06
N GLN A 56 -9.42 5.92 -19.04
CA GLN A 56 -9.07 7.34 -19.17
C GLN A 56 -7.59 7.59 -18.86
N GLY A 57 -6.77 6.54 -18.91
CA GLY A 57 -5.33 6.58 -18.66
C GLY A 57 -4.63 7.65 -19.49
N LYS A 58 -3.99 8.60 -18.80
CA LYS A 58 -3.19 9.68 -19.39
C LYS A 58 -1.84 9.79 -18.68
N ALA A 59 -0.80 10.07 -19.46
CA ALA A 59 0.51 10.47 -18.94
C ALA A 59 0.81 11.91 -19.34
N ILE A 60 1.28 12.73 -18.40
CA ILE A 60 1.73 14.11 -18.62
C ILE A 60 3.22 14.19 -18.30
N LEU A 61 4.02 14.58 -19.29
CA LEU A 61 5.46 14.75 -19.15
C LEU A 61 5.77 16.25 -19.09
N TYR A 62 6.19 16.73 -17.92
CA TYR A 62 6.58 18.13 -17.73
C TYR A 62 8.07 18.29 -18.01
N GLY A 63 8.43 19.19 -18.92
CA GLY A 63 9.81 19.53 -19.23
C GLY A 63 9.89 20.69 -20.20
N ASP A 64 11.05 21.35 -20.26
CA ASP A 64 11.24 22.55 -21.08
C ASP A 64 11.40 22.21 -22.57
N LYS A 65 11.86 20.98 -22.86
CA LYS A 65 12.13 20.49 -24.22
C LYS A 65 11.79 19.02 -24.36
N ILE A 66 11.50 18.59 -25.58
CA ILE A 66 11.35 17.17 -25.91
C ILE A 66 12.74 16.56 -26.17
N THR A 67 13.19 15.68 -25.29
CA THR A 67 14.44 14.93 -25.47
C THR A 67 14.28 13.77 -26.45
N ASN A 68 15.40 13.16 -26.87
CA ASN A 68 15.36 11.97 -27.70
C ASN A 68 14.73 10.77 -26.97
N SER A 69 14.98 10.66 -25.66
CA SER A 69 14.38 9.62 -24.82
C SER A 69 12.86 9.79 -24.70
N MET A 70 12.38 11.03 -24.53
CA MET A 70 10.95 11.35 -24.55
C MET A 70 10.31 11.03 -25.90
N ARG A 71 10.93 11.47 -26.99
CA ARG A 71 10.43 11.22 -28.34
C ARG A 71 10.24 9.72 -28.60
N ARG A 72 11.28 8.91 -28.36
CA ARG A 72 11.19 7.45 -28.53
C ARG A 72 10.10 6.82 -27.65
N ALA A 73 9.93 7.30 -26.42
CA ALA A 73 8.90 6.80 -25.52
C ALA A 73 7.48 7.14 -26.00
N MET A 74 7.26 8.37 -26.48
CA MET A 74 5.97 8.80 -27.04
C MET A 74 5.66 8.05 -28.34
N ASP A 75 6.61 7.99 -29.27
CA ASP A 75 6.45 7.30 -30.55
C ASP A 75 6.12 5.81 -30.34
N GLU A 76 6.77 5.12 -29.40
CA GLU A 76 6.47 3.72 -29.08
C GLU A 76 5.11 3.55 -28.39
N THR A 77 4.68 4.55 -27.60
CA THR A 77 3.36 4.55 -26.97
C THR A 77 2.26 4.70 -28.02
N ASP A 78 2.41 5.67 -28.92
CA ASP A 78 1.45 5.93 -30.00
C ASP A 78 1.38 4.74 -30.97
N ARG A 79 2.53 4.21 -31.39
CA ARG A 79 2.61 3.02 -32.24
C ARG A 79 1.89 1.80 -31.64
N ARG A 80 1.92 1.64 -30.31
CA ARG A 80 1.18 0.57 -29.62
C ARG A 80 -0.31 0.86 -29.58
N ARG A 81 -0.69 2.10 -29.26
CA ARG A 81 -2.07 2.53 -29.19
C ARG A 81 -2.78 2.38 -30.53
N GLU A 82 -2.19 2.85 -31.62
CA GLU A 82 -2.73 2.71 -32.97
C GLU A 82 -3.01 1.25 -33.34
N LYS A 83 -2.06 0.35 -33.02
CA LYS A 83 -2.24 -1.09 -33.25
C LYS A 83 -3.38 -1.67 -32.42
N GLN A 84 -3.53 -1.24 -31.17
CA GLN A 84 -4.61 -1.68 -30.30
C GLN A 84 -5.96 -1.17 -30.79
N GLU A 85 -6.07 0.10 -31.19
CA GLU A 85 -7.29 0.71 -31.72
C GLU A 85 -7.71 0.04 -33.04
N ALA A 86 -6.75 -0.22 -33.94
CA ALA A 86 -7.01 -0.95 -35.18
C ALA A 86 -7.48 -2.38 -34.92
N PHE A 87 -6.84 -3.08 -33.98
CA PHE A 87 -7.24 -4.43 -33.58
C PHE A 87 -8.65 -4.44 -32.98
N ASN A 88 -8.95 -3.50 -32.08
CA ASN A 88 -10.25 -3.38 -31.44
C ASN A 88 -11.35 -3.09 -32.46
N THR A 89 -11.11 -2.16 -33.38
CA THR A 89 -12.05 -1.81 -34.46
C THR A 89 -12.33 -3.01 -35.35
N LEU A 90 -11.29 -3.74 -35.76
CA LEU A 90 -11.42 -4.92 -36.62
C LEU A 90 -12.23 -6.04 -35.96
N HIS A 91 -12.15 -6.18 -34.64
CA HIS A 91 -12.79 -7.26 -33.90
C HIS A 91 -14.06 -6.83 -33.13
N GLY A 92 -14.47 -5.56 -33.23
CA GLY A 92 -15.62 -5.02 -32.48
C GLY A 92 -15.42 -5.05 -30.96
N ILE A 93 -14.19 -4.87 -30.49
CA ILE A 93 -13.86 -4.87 -29.06
C ILE A 93 -14.01 -3.45 -28.51
N GLU A 94 -14.92 -3.25 -27.57
CA GLU A 94 -14.97 -2.02 -26.78
C GLU A 94 -14.02 -2.12 -25.58
N PRO A 95 -13.10 -1.15 -25.38
CA PRO A 95 -12.25 -1.13 -24.20
C PRO A 95 -13.09 -1.06 -22.93
N VAL A 96 -12.83 -1.96 -21.98
CA VAL A 96 -13.47 -1.96 -20.64
C VAL A 96 -12.38 -1.90 -19.58
N SER A 97 -12.61 -1.15 -18.51
CA SER A 97 -11.69 -1.10 -17.38
C SER A 97 -11.74 -2.43 -16.64
N ILE A 98 -10.59 -2.94 -16.23
CA ILE A 98 -10.54 -4.15 -15.40
C ILE A 98 -10.99 -3.75 -13.99
N SER A 99 -12.13 -4.29 -13.56
CA SER A 99 -12.53 -4.27 -12.16
C SER A 99 -11.92 -5.50 -11.49
N SER A 100 -10.75 -5.33 -10.89
CA SER A 100 -10.20 -6.35 -9.99
C SER A 100 -10.79 -6.13 -8.61
N ASP A 101 -11.43 -7.15 -8.04
CA ASP A 101 -11.74 -7.12 -6.61
C ASP A 101 -10.44 -6.85 -5.86
N ILE A 102 -10.50 -5.88 -4.95
CA ILE A 102 -9.44 -5.69 -3.97
C ILE A 102 -9.48 -6.97 -3.14
N SER A 103 -8.63 -7.93 -3.50
CA SER A 103 -8.27 -8.98 -2.58
C SER A 103 -7.69 -8.25 -1.39
N ASP A 104 -8.48 -8.12 -0.34
CA ASP A 104 -7.98 -7.71 0.95
C ASP A 104 -6.80 -8.64 1.22
N VAL A 105 -5.59 -8.08 1.20
CA VAL A 105 -4.42 -8.74 1.82
C VAL A 105 -4.71 -8.97 3.33
N MET A 106 -5.85 -8.47 3.82
CA MET A 106 -6.45 -8.63 5.14
C MET A 106 -7.60 -9.67 5.21
N GLU A 107 -7.90 -10.46 4.17
CA GLU A 107 -9.06 -11.40 4.19
C GLU A 107 -8.82 -12.68 5.02
N GLY A 108 -7.67 -12.80 5.69
CA GLY A 108 -7.45 -13.78 6.77
C GLY A 108 -8.16 -13.41 8.08
N ALA A 109 -8.70 -12.19 8.21
CA ALA A 109 -9.20 -11.65 9.48
C ALA A 109 -10.73 -11.43 9.53
N ARG A 110 -11.52 -12.12 8.69
CA ARG A 110 -12.97 -12.21 8.93
C ARG A 110 -13.25 -13.23 10.03
N VAL A 111 -13.26 -12.73 11.25
CA VAL A 111 -13.77 -13.39 12.46
C VAL A 111 -15.14 -13.99 12.15
N VAL A 112 -15.20 -15.32 12.14
CA VAL A 112 -16.43 -16.09 12.10
C VAL A 112 -17.29 -15.70 13.31
N GLY A 113 -18.39 -15.01 13.01
CA GLY A 113 -19.67 -15.18 13.71
C GLY A 113 -19.72 -14.78 15.19
N LYS A 114 -19.92 -13.49 15.45
CA LYS A 114 -20.61 -13.04 16.67
C LYS A 114 -22.10 -13.39 16.55
N LYS A 115 -22.49 -14.63 16.91
CA LYS A 115 -23.89 -14.97 17.18
C LYS A 115 -24.15 -14.85 18.68
N GLY A 116 -24.99 -13.90 19.04
CA GLY A 116 -25.47 -13.73 20.40
C GLY A 116 -26.22 -14.96 20.91
N SER A 117 -26.00 -15.30 22.17
CA SER A 117 -26.86 -16.20 22.94
C SER A 117 -26.81 -15.76 24.40
N LYS A 118 -27.96 -15.29 24.89
CA LYS A 118 -28.28 -15.10 26.30
C LYS A 118 -28.36 -16.48 26.97
N GLY A 119 -27.72 -16.67 28.13
CA GLY A 119 -27.92 -17.87 28.94
C GLY A 119 -27.21 -17.83 30.30
N LYS A 120 -28.01 -17.68 31.36
CA LYS A 120 -27.76 -17.67 32.82
C LYS A 120 -26.78 -18.71 33.42
N GLY A 121 -26.15 -18.28 34.53
CA GLY A 121 -25.92 -19.03 35.78
C GLY A 121 -24.50 -19.60 35.96
N ASP A 122 -23.88 -19.71 37.14
CA ASP A 122 -24.10 -19.26 38.52
C ASP A 122 -22.79 -19.55 39.30
N ARG A 123 -22.50 -18.73 40.32
CA ARG A 123 -21.68 -18.96 41.55
C ARG A 123 -20.16 -19.25 41.56
N SER A 124 -19.54 -18.45 42.45
CA SER A 124 -18.48 -18.76 43.45
C SER A 124 -17.03 -18.75 42.95
N GLY A 125 -16.04 -18.06 43.54
CA GLY A 125 -15.95 -17.27 44.77
C GLY A 125 -14.46 -17.07 45.16
N ARG A 126 -14.14 -15.96 45.86
CA ARG A 126 -12.86 -15.59 46.55
C ARG A 126 -11.62 -15.41 45.63
N SER A 127 -10.70 -14.45 45.81
CA SER A 127 -10.25 -13.73 47.01
C SER A 127 -9.60 -12.39 46.62
N LYS A 128 -9.72 -11.40 47.52
CA LYS A 128 -8.99 -10.12 47.53
C LYS A 128 -7.47 -10.33 47.59
N ARG A 129 -6.70 -9.46 46.92
CA ARG A 129 -5.51 -8.82 47.51
C ARG A 129 -5.09 -7.56 46.74
N GLN A 130 -5.15 -6.42 47.44
CA GLN A 130 -4.47 -5.17 47.10
C GLN A 130 -2.95 -5.35 46.96
N GLN A 131 -2.35 -4.61 46.03
CA GLN A 131 -1.06 -3.89 46.15
C GLN A 131 -0.92 -2.97 44.91
N ALA A 132 -1.01 -1.64 45.11
CA ALA A 132 0.13 -0.71 45.22
C ALA A 132 0.81 -0.54 43.84
N ALA A 133 0.46 0.51 43.09
CA ALA A 133 1.19 1.78 43.11
C ALA A 133 2.68 1.59 42.77
N ASP A 134 2.99 1.64 41.47
CA ASP A 134 4.29 2.05 40.97
C ASP A 134 4.08 2.73 39.62
N GLU A 135 3.80 4.04 39.66
CA GLU A 135 4.01 4.94 38.53
C GLU A 135 5.51 5.02 38.27
N VAL A 136 6.04 4.04 37.53
CA VAL A 136 7.35 4.19 36.91
C VAL A 136 7.14 5.14 35.74
N LEU A 137 7.53 6.40 35.92
CA LEU A 137 7.77 7.34 34.84
C LEU A 137 8.86 6.74 33.93
N VAL A 138 8.45 5.93 32.96
CA VAL A 138 9.36 5.41 31.94
C VAL A 138 9.73 6.59 31.06
N ALA A 139 11.00 7.00 31.09
CA ALA A 139 11.50 8.07 30.25
C ALA A 139 11.12 7.83 28.77
N PRO A 140 10.68 8.86 28.02
CA PRO A 140 10.26 8.75 26.62
C PRO A 140 11.21 7.92 25.74
N ASP A 141 12.51 8.14 25.92
CA ASP A 141 13.59 7.46 25.19
C ASP A 141 13.65 5.95 25.42
N GLN A 142 13.16 5.46 26.56
CA GLN A 142 13.17 4.03 26.89
C GLN A 142 11.96 3.31 26.29
N VAL A 143 10.83 4.00 26.13
CA VAL A 143 9.63 3.45 25.47
C VAL A 143 9.90 3.28 23.97
N GLU A 144 10.51 4.27 23.33
CA GLU A 144 10.86 4.21 21.91
C GLU A 144 11.85 3.06 21.63
N LYS A 145 12.88 2.90 22.45
CA LYS A 145 13.81 1.76 22.36
C LYS A 145 13.12 0.41 22.50
N ASN A 146 12.15 0.32 23.41
CA ASN A 146 11.38 -0.91 23.61
C ASN A 146 10.47 -1.20 22.41
N ILE A 147 9.86 -0.18 21.80
CA ILE A 147 9.04 -0.33 20.58
C ILE A 147 9.90 -0.84 19.43
N VAL A 148 11.09 -0.27 19.21
CA VAL A 148 12.00 -0.70 18.13
C VAL A 148 12.45 -2.16 18.32
N ALA A 149 12.71 -2.58 19.56
CA ALA A 149 13.05 -3.96 19.87
C ALA A 149 11.90 -4.92 19.56
N LEU A 150 10.67 -4.57 19.97
CA LEU A 150 9.47 -5.36 19.72
C LEU A 150 9.11 -5.41 18.22
N GLU A 151 9.31 -4.33 17.47
CA GLU A 151 9.11 -4.34 16.01
C GLU A 151 10.05 -5.34 15.33
N LYS A 152 11.32 -5.36 15.74
CA LYS A 152 12.30 -6.32 15.22
C LYS A 152 11.92 -7.76 15.53
N GLU A 153 11.41 -8.03 16.73
CA GLU A 153 10.91 -9.33 17.15
C GLU A 153 9.68 -9.75 16.33
N MET A 154 8.70 -8.85 16.16
CA MET A 154 7.51 -9.07 15.33
C MET A 154 7.89 -9.43 13.89
N PHE A 155 8.84 -8.71 13.28
CA PHE A 155 9.31 -9.02 11.93
C PHE A 155 10.05 -10.36 11.84
N SER A 156 10.77 -10.76 12.88
CA SER A 156 11.40 -12.09 12.94
C SER A 156 10.35 -13.19 12.97
N LEU A 157 9.36 -13.07 13.86
CA LEU A 157 8.27 -14.04 14.00
C LEU A 157 7.44 -14.15 12.72
N ALA A 158 7.18 -13.03 12.05
CA ALA A 158 6.49 -13.02 10.76
C ALA A 158 7.30 -13.71 9.64
N LYS A 159 8.64 -13.57 9.66
CA LYS A 159 9.54 -14.25 8.73
C LYS A 159 9.58 -15.76 8.96
N ASP A 160 9.44 -16.17 10.22
CA ASP A 160 9.42 -17.57 10.64
C ASP A 160 8.01 -18.20 10.56
N LEU A 161 7.03 -17.47 10.00
CA LEU A 161 5.63 -17.87 9.80
C LEU A 161 4.84 -18.08 11.12
N GLU A 162 5.35 -17.55 12.24
CA GLU A 162 4.69 -17.57 13.55
C GLU A 162 3.71 -16.39 13.70
N PHE A 163 2.67 -16.39 12.89
CA PHE A 163 1.75 -15.24 12.77
C PHE A 163 0.99 -14.90 14.05
N GLU A 164 0.64 -15.90 14.87
CA GLU A 164 -0.04 -15.67 16.15
C GLU A 164 0.86 -14.94 17.15
N ALA A 165 2.14 -15.33 17.22
CA ALA A 165 3.11 -14.67 18.08
C ALA A 165 3.41 -13.25 17.58
N ALA A 166 3.57 -13.07 16.26
CA ALA A 166 3.75 -11.74 15.65
C ALA A 166 2.55 -10.81 15.94
N ALA A 167 1.31 -11.33 15.89
CA ALA A 167 0.12 -10.56 16.22
C ALA A 167 0.09 -10.11 17.69
N GLN A 168 0.50 -10.98 18.63
CA GLN A 168 0.60 -10.62 20.05
C GLN A 168 1.63 -9.50 20.29
N VAL A 169 2.76 -9.54 19.59
CA VAL A 169 3.79 -8.50 19.68
C VAL A 169 3.30 -7.18 19.08
N ARG A 170 2.57 -7.22 17.95
CA ARG A 170 1.93 -6.04 17.35
C ARG A 170 0.96 -5.37 18.34
N ASP A 171 0.05 -6.14 18.93
CA ASP A 171 -0.94 -5.62 19.87
C ASP A 171 -0.27 -5.01 21.11
N ARG A 172 0.90 -5.55 21.51
CA ARG A 172 1.71 -4.99 22.59
C ARG A 172 2.37 -3.66 22.21
N ILE A 173 2.85 -3.52 20.98
CA ILE A 173 3.40 -2.26 20.44
C ILE A 173 2.31 -1.18 20.42
N GLU A 174 1.09 -1.52 19.97
CA GLU A 174 -0.04 -0.60 19.94
C GLU A 174 -0.41 -0.09 21.35
N GLN A 175 -0.48 -0.98 22.34
CA GLN A 175 -0.70 -0.59 23.73
C GLN A 175 0.35 0.38 24.27
N LEU A 176 1.63 0.15 23.95
CA LEU A 176 2.72 1.03 24.37
C LEU A 176 2.63 2.41 23.70
N ARG A 177 2.27 2.45 22.42
CA ARG A 177 2.05 3.70 21.67
C ARG A 177 0.85 4.47 22.21
N GLU A 178 -0.26 3.80 22.52
CA GLU A 178 -1.44 4.45 23.10
C GLU A 178 -1.18 5.04 24.49
N GLN A 179 -0.40 4.34 25.32
CA GLN A 179 0.03 4.84 26.63
C GLN A 179 0.95 6.05 26.52
N PHE A 180 1.76 6.12 25.45
CA PHE A 180 2.63 7.27 25.19
C PHE A 180 1.87 8.49 24.68
N VAL A 181 0.86 8.31 23.81
CA VAL A 181 0.06 9.42 23.24
C VAL A 181 -0.91 10.04 24.26
N ARG A 182 -1.27 9.32 25.32
CA ARG A 182 -2.18 9.80 26.39
C ARG A 182 -1.49 10.57 27.52
N ASN A 183 -0.16 10.57 27.58
CA ASN A 183 0.65 11.35 28.54
C ASN A 183 1.22 12.60 27.86
#